data_AF-A0A9W9YJA7-F1
#
_entry.id   AF-A0A9W9YJA7-F1
#
_cell.length_a   1.000
_cell.length_b   1.000
_cell.length_c   1.000
_cell.angle_alpha   90.00
_cell.angle_beta   90.00
_cell.angle_gamma   90.00
#
_symmetry.space_group_name_H-M   'P 1'
#
loop_
_entity.id
_entity.type
_entity.pdbx_description
1 polymer ?
#
loop_
_entity_poly.entity_id
_entity_poly.type
_entity_poly.pdbx_seq_one_letter_code
_entity_poly.pdbx_strand_id
1 'polypeptide(L)'
;MEKYKKDNESLIRKNNFKLGREDAMTKGDRPLDDIIAEHASKLQKKSLLFTANNSQLSSLQKETFAPLPSAEGPLFVYVAPEVINDGPAAPEMEVLAARGYLRHVRNATEGEKAGGYTSELACGRAIQEAFSALYLGDDL
;
A
#
# COMPACT_ATOMS: atom_id res chain seq x y z
N MET A 1 -21.21 -47.18 1.67
CA MET A 1 -22.31 -46.22 1.95
C MET A 1 -22.17 -45.53 3.30
N GLU A 2 -21.85 -46.24 4.39
CA GLU A 2 -21.69 -45.66 5.75
C GLU A 2 -20.61 -44.56 5.85
N LYS A 3 -19.45 -44.75 5.22
CA LYS A 3 -18.36 -43.76 5.24
C LYS A 3 -18.78 -42.41 4.63
N TYR A 4 -19.54 -42.44 3.53
CA TYR A 4 -20.05 -41.23 2.89
C TYR A 4 -21.05 -40.48 3.77
N LYS A 5 -21.90 -41.20 4.52
CA LYS A 5 -22.82 -40.57 5.48
C LYS A 5 -22.07 -39.87 6.60
N LYS A 6 -21.04 -40.53 7.16
CA LYS A 6 -20.22 -39.98 8.26
C LYS A 6 -19.38 -38.78 7.81
N ASP A 7 -18.79 -38.86 6.62
CA ASP A 7 -18.01 -37.76 6.05
C ASP A 7 -18.91 -36.55 5.75
N ASN A 8 -20.11 -36.76 5.21
CA ASN A 8 -21.09 -35.71 4.94
C ASN A 8 -21.63 -35.07 6.23
N GLU A 9 -21.93 -35.87 7.26
CA GLU A 9 -22.34 -35.35 8.56
C GLU A 9 -21.25 -34.48 9.21
N SER A 10 -19.98 -34.88 9.07
CA SER A 10 -18.84 -34.09 9.58
C SER A 10 -18.66 -32.76 8.84
N LEU A 11 -18.94 -32.74 7.53
CA LEU A 11 -18.93 -31.54 6.70
C LEU A 11 -20.05 -30.59 7.09
N ILE A 12 -21.27 -31.12 7.29
CA ILE A 12 -22.43 -30.33 7.74
C ILE A 12 -22.15 -29.68 9.10
N ARG A 13 -21.58 -30.42 10.06
CA ARG A 13 -21.19 -29.86 11.37
C ARG A 13 -20.14 -28.76 11.24
N LYS A 14 -19.13 -28.95 10.40
CA LYS A 14 -18.07 -27.94 10.15
C LYS A 14 -18.62 -26.68 9.49
N ASN A 15 -19.53 -26.83 8.53
CA ASN A 15 -20.15 -25.69 7.86
C ASN A 15 -21.07 -24.90 8.80
N ASN A 16 -21.89 -25.56 9.62
CA ASN A 16 -22.72 -24.88 10.64
C ASN A 16 -21.87 -24.15 11.69
N PHE A 17 -20.74 -24.73 12.12
CA PHE A 17 -19.82 -24.06 13.05
C PHE A 17 -19.18 -22.81 12.42
N LYS A 18 -18.83 -22.88 11.13
CA LYS A 18 -18.29 -21.71 10.40
C LYS A 18 -19.34 -20.60 10.25
N LEU A 19 -20.57 -20.93 9.85
CA LEU A 19 -21.66 -19.96 9.76
C LEU A 19 -21.94 -19.29 11.11
N GLY A 20 -22.05 -20.07 12.20
CA GLY A 20 -22.30 -19.50 13.53
C GLY A 20 -21.19 -18.56 14.02
N ARG A 21 -19.94 -18.78 13.59
CA ARG A 21 -18.81 -17.88 13.87
C ARG A 21 -18.88 -16.59 13.06
N GLU A 22 -19.32 -16.65 11.80
CA GLU A 22 -19.49 -15.47 10.94
C GLU A 22 -20.69 -14.61 11.37
N ASP A 23 -21.79 -15.24 11.80
CA ASP A 23 -22.94 -14.55 12.39
C ASP A 23 -22.58 -13.83 13.69
N ALA A 24 -21.70 -14.41 14.51
CA ALA A 24 -21.20 -13.77 15.73
C ALA A 24 -20.28 -12.57 15.45
N MET A 25 -19.55 -12.58 14.33
CA MET A 25 -18.72 -11.44 13.89
C MET A 25 -19.56 -10.34 13.25
N THR A 26 -20.64 -10.69 12.54
CA THR A 26 -21.52 -9.72 11.85
C THR A 26 -22.50 -9.01 12.80
N LYS A 27 -22.83 -9.63 13.95
CA LYS A 27 -23.75 -9.07 14.97
C LYS A 27 -23.04 -8.43 16.18
N GLY A 28 -21.72 -8.26 16.10
CA GLY A 28 -20.90 -7.81 17.21
C GLY A 28 -20.79 -6.30 17.34
N ASP A 29 -21.82 -5.61 17.85
CA ASP A 29 -21.69 -4.22 18.35
C ASP A 29 -20.98 -4.20 19.71
N ARG A 30 -19.82 -4.87 19.82
CA ARG A 30 -19.05 -4.91 21.07
C ARG A 30 -18.08 -3.73 21.10
N PRO A 31 -17.93 -3.05 22.26
CA PRO A 31 -16.99 -1.96 22.37
C PRO A 31 -15.56 -2.46 22.12
N LEU A 32 -14.74 -1.61 21.48
CA LEU A 32 -13.39 -1.94 21.04
C LEU A 32 -12.50 -2.49 22.17
N ASP A 33 -12.72 -2.03 23.41
CA ASP A 33 -11.99 -2.47 24.59
C ASP A 33 -12.17 -3.96 24.91
N ASP A 34 -13.37 -4.50 24.72
CA ASP A 34 -13.63 -5.94 24.94
C ASP A 34 -12.94 -6.81 23.89
N ILE A 35 -12.83 -6.30 22.65
CA ILE A 35 -12.11 -6.97 21.55
C ILE A 35 -10.60 -7.02 21.85
N ILE A 36 -10.04 -5.92 22.35
CA ILE A 36 -8.63 -5.81 22.73
C ILE A 36 -8.32 -6.76 23.90
N ALA A 37 -9.18 -6.81 24.91
CA ALA A 37 -9.00 -7.67 26.08
C ALA A 37 -9.01 -9.17 25.72
N GLU A 38 -9.90 -9.60 24.82
CA GLU A 38 -9.96 -11.00 24.36
C GLU A 38 -8.73 -11.38 23.50
N HIS A 39 -8.26 -10.46 22.65
CA HIS A 39 -7.07 -10.70 21.82
C HIS A 39 -5.77 -10.71 22.64
N ALA A 40 -5.65 -9.83 23.64
CA ALA A 40 -4.49 -9.79 24.54
C ALA A 40 -4.35 -11.09 25.35
N SER A 41 -5.47 -11.65 25.81
CA SER A 41 -5.49 -12.90 26.57
C SER A 41 -5.26 -14.16 25.70
N LYS A 42 -5.58 -14.12 24.40
CA LYS A 42 -5.28 -15.20 23.44
C LYS A 42 -3.81 -15.27 22.99
N LEU A 43 -3.06 -14.16 23.08
CA LEU A 43 -1.63 -14.14 22.75
C LEU A 43 -0.77 -14.93 23.75
N GLN A 44 -1.24 -15.13 24.98
CA GLN A 44 -0.47 -15.84 26.02
C GLN A 44 -0.42 -17.37 25.82
N LYS A 45 -1.30 -17.96 25.00
CA LYS A 45 -1.43 -19.43 24.85
C LYS A 45 -0.87 -20.01 23.55
N LYS A 46 -0.18 -19.20 22.74
CA LYS A 46 0.57 -19.68 21.59
C LYS A 46 1.92 -18.96 21.56
N SER A 47 2.83 -19.36 22.45
CA SER A 47 4.24 -19.29 22.08
C SER A 47 4.34 -20.08 20.78
N LEU A 48 4.56 -19.36 19.67
CA LEU A 48 4.87 -19.93 18.37
C LEU A 48 6.23 -20.61 18.48
N LEU A 49 6.24 -21.76 19.16
CA LEU A 49 7.27 -22.78 19.04
C LEU A 49 7.02 -23.44 17.69
N PHE A 50 7.42 -22.77 16.62
CA PHE A 50 7.82 -23.47 15.41
C PHE A 50 9.12 -24.20 15.72
N THR A 51 9.01 -25.31 16.43
CA THR A 51 10.09 -26.30 16.51
C THR A 51 10.17 -26.93 15.13
N ALA A 52 11.22 -26.59 14.39
CA ALA A 52 11.58 -27.18 13.11
C ALA A 52 11.99 -28.65 13.29
N ASN A 53 11.01 -29.53 13.48
CA ASN A 53 11.22 -30.96 13.48
C ASN A 53 11.11 -31.46 12.04
N ASN A 54 12.27 -31.59 11.41
CA ASN A 54 12.44 -32.18 10.09
C ASN A 54 11.98 -33.65 10.15
N SER A 55 10.76 -33.92 9.71
CA SER A 55 10.22 -35.28 9.65
C SER A 55 10.90 -36.03 8.50
N GLN A 56 11.78 -36.97 8.88
CA GLN A 56 12.41 -37.92 7.99
C GLN A 56 11.37 -38.86 7.37
N LEU A 57 10.95 -38.62 6.12
CA LEU A 57 10.54 -39.69 5.21
C LEU A 57 10.33 -39.18 3.76
N SER A 58 11.41 -39.11 2.98
CA SER A 58 11.49 -39.70 1.64
C SER A 58 12.71 -39.15 0.90
N SER A 59 13.46 -40.11 0.39
CA SER A 59 14.62 -39.99 -0.46
C SER A 59 14.38 -39.09 -1.69
N LEU A 60 15.49 -38.50 -2.14
CA LEU A 60 15.78 -37.81 -3.39
C LEU A 60 15.63 -36.27 -3.40
N GLN A 61 16.78 -35.66 -3.71
CA GLN A 61 17.05 -34.25 -3.99
C GLN A 61 17.11 -33.34 -2.77
N LYS A 62 18.19 -33.52 -2.01
CA LYS A 62 18.82 -32.40 -1.31
C LYS A 62 19.51 -31.52 -2.37
N GLU A 63 18.72 -30.82 -3.18
CA GLU A 63 19.23 -29.66 -3.92
C GLU A 63 19.77 -28.72 -2.85
N THR A 64 21.09 -28.64 -2.77
CA THR A 64 21.77 -27.70 -1.90
C THR A 64 21.47 -26.34 -2.51
N PHE A 65 20.38 -25.71 -2.08
CA PHE A 65 20.14 -24.30 -2.36
C PHE A 65 21.29 -23.55 -1.72
N ALA A 66 22.31 -23.24 -2.52
CA ALA A 66 23.33 -22.31 -2.13
C ALA A 66 22.61 -21.03 -1.69
N PRO A 67 22.93 -20.46 -0.52
CA PRO A 67 22.40 -19.16 -0.14
C PRO A 67 22.67 -18.23 -1.32
N LEU A 68 21.60 -17.63 -1.87
CA LEU A 68 21.75 -16.60 -2.89
C LEU A 68 22.79 -15.63 -2.35
N PRO A 69 23.90 -15.38 -3.08
CA PRO A 69 24.92 -14.48 -2.58
C PRO A 69 24.23 -13.17 -2.24
N SER A 70 24.31 -12.76 -0.98
CA SER A 70 23.92 -11.42 -0.54
C SER A 70 24.95 -10.44 -1.08
N ALA A 71 25.08 -10.38 -2.41
CA ALA A 71 25.84 -9.37 -3.09
C ALA A 71 25.00 -8.10 -3.01
N GLU A 72 25.15 -7.39 -1.89
CA GLU A 72 24.79 -5.97 -1.80
C GLU A 72 25.58 -5.26 -2.89
N GLY A 73 24.96 -5.11 -4.06
CA GLY A 73 25.47 -4.27 -5.12
C GLY A 73 25.61 -2.83 -4.63
N PRO A 74 26.31 -1.96 -5.38
CA PRO A 74 26.39 -0.55 -5.03
C PRO A 74 24.99 0.02 -4.81
N LEU A 75 24.83 0.79 -3.72
CA LEU A 75 23.55 1.39 -3.37
C LEU A 75 23.03 2.23 -4.53
N PHE A 76 21.73 2.15 -4.79
CA PHE A 76 21.10 3.02 -5.77
C PHE A 76 21.26 4.48 -5.34
N VAL A 77 21.79 5.31 -6.25
CA VAL A 77 21.85 6.76 -6.08
C VAL A 77 20.83 7.39 -7.00
N TYR A 78 19.88 8.13 -6.44
CA TYR A 78 18.91 8.88 -7.22
C TYR A 78 19.61 10.03 -7.97
N VAL A 79 19.39 10.08 -9.28
CA VAL A 79 19.80 11.19 -10.13
C VAL A 79 18.51 11.79 -10.70
N ALA A 80 18.26 13.07 -10.39
CA ALA A 80 17.09 13.78 -10.90
C ALA A 80 17.15 13.86 -12.43
N PRO A 81 16.04 13.61 -13.15
CA PRO A 81 16.01 13.78 -14.60
C PRO A 81 16.35 15.21 -15.00
N GLU A 82 17.19 15.36 -16.03
CA GLU A 82 17.42 16.65 -16.66
C GLU A 82 16.19 17.00 -17.51
N VAL A 83 15.60 18.17 -17.25
CA VAL A 83 14.45 18.69 -17.99
C VAL A 83 14.90 19.88 -18.81
N ILE A 84 14.82 19.77 -20.13
CA ILE A 84 15.09 20.89 -21.04
C ILE A 84 13.84 21.75 -21.10
N ASN A 85 13.99 23.01 -20.72
CA ASN A 85 12.92 24.01 -20.80
C ASN A 85 13.44 25.21 -21.58
N ASP A 86 13.09 25.30 -22.85
CA ASP A 86 13.47 26.41 -23.75
C ASP A 86 12.61 27.65 -23.48
N GLY A 87 12.68 28.13 -22.25
CA GLY A 87 11.84 29.21 -21.75
C GLY A 87 12.22 29.66 -20.34
N PRO A 88 11.54 30.68 -19.79
CA PRO A 88 11.85 31.17 -18.45
C PRO A 88 11.58 30.09 -17.39
N ALA A 89 12.40 30.09 -16.34
CA ALA A 89 12.23 29.17 -15.21
C ALA A 89 10.89 29.44 -14.50
N ALA A 90 10.07 28.40 -14.35
CA ALA A 90 8.83 28.49 -13.60
C ALA A 90 9.12 28.72 -12.10
N PRO A 91 8.29 29.52 -11.40
CA PRO A 91 8.41 29.69 -9.96
C PRO A 91 8.15 28.37 -9.22
N GLU A 92 8.80 28.20 -8.08
CA GLU A 92 8.61 27.04 -7.21
C GLU A 92 7.16 26.99 -6.65
N MET A 93 6.65 25.78 -6.45
CA MET A 93 5.27 25.56 -6.03
C MET A 93 4.94 26.27 -4.70
N GLU A 94 5.87 26.24 -3.75
CA GLU A 94 5.72 26.79 -2.40
C GLU A 94 5.59 28.32 -2.40
N VAL A 95 6.17 29.00 -3.40
CA VAL A 95 6.12 30.46 -3.47
C VAL A 95 4.86 30.98 -4.18
N LEU A 96 4.07 30.12 -4.82
CA LEU A 96 2.89 30.53 -5.60
C LEU A 96 1.83 31.22 -4.74
N ALA A 97 1.54 30.65 -3.56
CA ALA A 97 0.58 31.22 -2.62
C ALA A 97 1.06 32.57 -2.08
N ALA A 98 2.31 32.62 -1.61
CA ALA A 98 2.90 33.83 -1.02
C ALA A 98 2.98 35.00 -2.01
N ARG A 99 3.27 34.72 -3.29
CA ARG A 99 3.34 35.73 -4.37
C ARG A 99 1.96 36.08 -4.95
N GLY A 100 0.88 35.45 -4.49
CA GLY A 100 -0.47 35.77 -4.88
C GLY A 100 -0.90 35.23 -6.25
N TYR A 101 -0.20 34.24 -6.81
CA TYR A 101 -0.59 33.61 -8.08
C TYR A 101 -1.96 32.92 -7.99
N LEU A 102 -2.36 32.50 -6.80
CA LEU A 102 -3.64 31.81 -6.56
C LEU A 102 -4.86 32.73 -6.59
N ARG A 103 -4.69 34.06 -6.68
CA ARG A 103 -5.82 35.03 -6.63
C ARG A 103 -6.88 34.78 -7.70
N HIS A 104 -6.48 34.25 -8.84
CA HIS A 104 -7.36 33.98 -9.99
C HIS A 104 -7.57 32.48 -10.23
N VAL A 105 -7.22 31.64 -9.25
CA VAL A 105 -7.35 30.18 -9.33
C VAL A 105 -8.40 29.73 -8.33
N ARG A 106 -9.31 28.83 -8.76
CA ARG A 106 -10.34 28.28 -7.87
C ARG A 106 -9.71 27.51 -6.70
N ASN A 107 -10.27 27.67 -5.50
CA ASN A 107 -9.89 26.87 -4.34
C ASN A 107 -10.25 25.38 -4.51
N ALA A 108 -9.34 24.51 -4.07
CA ALA A 108 -9.58 23.08 -3.99
C ALA A 108 -10.66 22.75 -2.94
N THR A 109 -11.62 21.90 -3.32
CA THR A 109 -12.62 21.35 -2.39
C THR A 109 -12.02 20.28 -1.48
N GLU A 110 -12.68 19.96 -0.37
CA GLU A 110 -12.19 18.94 0.58
C GLU A 110 -12.04 17.56 -0.05
N GLY A 111 -12.97 17.16 -0.93
CA GLY A 111 -12.88 15.90 -1.67
C GLY A 111 -11.68 15.86 -2.62
N GLU A 112 -11.40 16.97 -3.31
CA GLU A 112 -10.23 17.07 -4.20
C GLU A 112 -8.92 17.04 -3.42
N LYS A 113 -8.87 17.71 -2.27
CA LYS A 113 -7.70 17.65 -1.37
C LYS A 113 -7.45 16.23 -0.86
N ALA A 114 -8.50 15.48 -0.53
CA ALA A 114 -8.37 14.08 -0.15
C ALA A 114 -7.83 13.20 -1.30
N GLY A 115 -8.02 13.62 -2.55
CA GLY A 115 -7.42 12.99 -3.74
C GLY A 115 -6.01 13.51 -4.10
N GLY A 116 -5.41 14.36 -3.27
CA GLY A 116 -4.09 14.93 -3.52
C GLY A 116 -4.06 16.17 -4.43
N TYR A 117 -5.22 16.72 -4.79
CA TYR A 117 -5.28 17.95 -5.59
C TYR A 117 -5.14 19.20 -4.72
N THR A 118 -4.31 20.14 -5.17
CA THR A 118 -4.18 21.49 -4.60
C THR A 118 -4.33 22.54 -5.70
N SER A 119 -4.84 23.73 -5.35
CA SER A 119 -4.92 24.85 -6.29
C SER A 119 -3.54 25.31 -6.78
N GLU A 120 -2.52 25.13 -5.94
CA GLU A 120 -1.11 25.38 -6.28
C GLU A 120 -0.67 24.48 -7.43
N LEU A 121 -0.96 23.17 -7.35
CA LEU A 121 -0.62 22.21 -8.40
C LEU A 121 -1.17 22.63 -9.77
N ALA A 122 -2.45 23.03 -9.83
CA ALA A 122 -3.08 23.50 -11.05
C ALA A 122 -2.42 24.79 -11.58
N CYS A 123 -2.18 25.76 -10.68
CA CYS A 123 -1.55 27.02 -11.04
C CYS A 123 -0.12 26.84 -11.55
N GLY A 124 0.70 26.07 -10.82
CA GLY A 124 2.08 25.77 -11.18
C GLY A 124 2.15 25.04 -12.53
N ARG A 125 1.23 24.11 -12.78
CA ARG A 125 1.16 23.42 -14.08
C ARG A 125 0.84 24.38 -15.23
N ALA A 126 -0.13 25.27 -15.05
CA ALA A 126 -0.47 26.26 -16.05
C ALA A 126 0.71 27.20 -16.37
N ILE A 127 1.47 27.62 -15.35
CA ILE A 127 2.64 28.47 -15.54
C ILE A 127 3.78 27.71 -16.25
N GLN A 128 4.03 26.46 -15.87
CA GLN A 128 5.05 25.62 -16.53
C GLN A 128 4.75 25.47 -18.03
N GLU A 129 3.49 25.22 -18.39
CA GLU A 129 3.10 25.12 -19.80
C GLU A 129 3.19 26.47 -20.52
N ALA A 130 2.75 27.55 -19.90
CA ALA A 130 2.84 28.89 -20.47
C ALA A 130 4.29 29.37 -20.70
N PHE A 131 5.22 28.92 -19.85
CA PHE A 131 6.64 29.31 -19.94
C PHE A 131 7.47 28.32 -20.73
N SER A 132 6.94 27.14 -21.05
CA SER A 132 7.65 26.18 -21.88
C SER A 132 7.79 26.67 -23.32
N ALA A 133 8.94 26.40 -23.92
CA ALA A 133 9.17 26.58 -25.36
C ALA A 133 9.06 28.02 -25.91
N LEU A 134 9.11 29.06 -25.07
CA LEU A 134 9.01 30.46 -25.50
C LEU A 134 10.21 30.96 -26.31
N TYR A 135 11.39 30.35 -26.18
CA TYR A 135 12.63 30.80 -26.83
C TYR A 135 12.95 30.08 -28.15
N LEU A 136 12.10 29.13 -28.58
CA LEU A 136 12.31 28.36 -29.82
C LEU A 136 12.13 29.16 -31.12
N GLY A 137 11.79 30.45 -31.04
CA GLY A 137 11.51 31.32 -32.19
C GLY A 137 12.63 32.27 -32.61
N ASP A 138 13.74 32.37 -31.88
CA ASP A 138 14.76 33.42 -32.10
C ASP A 138 15.79 33.06 -33.20
N ASP A 139 15.73 31.85 -33.76
CA ASP A 139 16.69 31.34 -34.78
C ASP A 139 16.06 31.05 -36.17
N LEU A 140 14.92 31.66 -36.53
CA LEU A 140 14.24 31.52 -37.84
C LEU A 140 14.26 32.79 -38.69
#